data_AF-A0A916I9Q3-F1
#
_entry.id   AF-A0A916I9Q3-F1
#
_cell.length_a   1.000
_cell.length_b   1.000
_cell.length_c   1.000
_cell.angle_alpha   90.00
_cell.angle_beta   90.00
_cell.angle_gamma   90.00
#
_symmetry.space_group_name_H-M   'P 1'
#
loop_
_entity.id
_entity.type
_entity.pdbx_description
1 polymer ?
#
loop_
_entity_poly.entity_id
_entity_poly.type
_entity_poly.pdbx_seq_one_letter_code
_entity_poly.pdbx_strand_id
1 'polypeptide(L)'
;MAYRNVDFPDENFKPLVIQMRGIIANNPAFVNASPHARQELYEQMAILGMFMATTQMALKEKPNPEVASNMRQAAKGYLELFLKADADKIDITSQGLVIR
;
A
#
# COMPACT_ATOMS: atom_id res chain seq x y z
N MET A 1 5.09 -7.64 0.66
CA MET A 1 3.78 -7.05 1.03
C MET A 1 3.61 -7.12 2.53
N ALA A 2 3.40 -5.98 3.18
CA ALA A 2 3.32 -5.90 4.64
C ALA A 2 2.08 -6.62 5.21
N TYR A 3 0.92 -6.55 4.54
CA TYR A 3 -0.33 -7.12 5.06
C TYR A 3 -0.32 -8.65 5.12
N ARG A 4 0.02 -9.31 4.01
CA ARG A 4 0.08 -10.78 3.93
C ARG A 4 1.45 -11.37 4.24
N ASN A 5 2.43 -10.52 4.53
CA ASN A 5 3.85 -10.88 4.73
C ASN A 5 4.45 -11.76 3.62
N VAL A 6 4.00 -11.59 2.38
CA VAL A 6 4.51 -12.29 1.20
C VAL A 6 5.15 -11.30 0.25
N ASP A 7 6.24 -11.69 -0.41
CA ASP A 7 6.80 -10.87 -1.48
C ASP A 7 5.86 -10.81 -2.67
N PHE A 8 5.83 -9.65 -3.32
CA PHE A 8 5.03 -9.46 -4.52
C PHE A 8 5.99 -9.47 -5.71
N PRO A 9 5.75 -10.30 -6.74
CA PRO A 9 6.67 -10.40 -7.87
C PRO A 9 6.81 -9.09 -8.62
N ASP A 10 8.04 -8.69 -8.93
CA ASP A 10 8.35 -7.44 -9.65
C ASP A 10 7.66 -7.37 -11.03
N GLU A 11 7.55 -8.51 -11.72
CA GLU A 11 6.85 -8.64 -13.00
C GLU A 11 5.37 -8.23 -12.93
N ASN A 12 4.75 -8.43 -11.76
CA ASN A 12 3.34 -8.10 -11.51
C ASN A 12 3.17 -6.70 -10.93
N PHE A 13 4.27 -5.97 -10.68
CA PHE A 13 4.24 -4.62 -10.10
C PHE A 13 3.69 -3.57 -11.05
N LYS A 14 4.01 -3.69 -12.35
CA LYS A 14 3.61 -2.70 -13.35
C LYS A 14 2.09 -2.55 -13.48
N PRO A 15 1.28 -3.62 -13.64
CA PRO A 15 -0.18 -3.54 -13.64
C PRO A 15 -0.75 -2.87 -12.39
N LEU A 16 -0.24 -3.25 -11.20
CA LEU A 16 -0.66 -2.66 -9.93
C LEU A 16 -0.38 -1.15 -9.88
N VAL A 17 0.81 -0.70 -10.29
CA VAL A 17 1.16 0.73 -10.33
C VAL A 17 0.26 1.50 -11.29
N ILE A 18 -0.04 0.95 -12.47
CA ILE A 18 -0.94 1.59 -13.44
C ILE A 18 -2.33 1.77 -12.83
N GLN A 19 -2.88 0.73 -12.19
CA GLN A 19 -4.18 0.80 -11.54
C GLN A 19 -4.20 1.84 -10.42
N MET A 20 -3.19 1.84 -9.54
CA MET A 20 -3.10 2.80 -8.43
C MET A 20 -2.97 4.24 -8.92
N ARG A 21 -2.18 4.49 -9.97
CA ARG A 21 -2.11 5.81 -10.61
C ARG A 21 -3.46 6.24 -11.16
N GLY A 22 -4.20 5.32 -11.79
CA GLY A 22 -5.56 5.57 -12.26
C GLY A 22 -6.51 5.95 -11.11
N ILE A 23 -6.46 5.25 -9.99
CA ILE A 23 -7.29 5.55 -8.81
C ILE A 23 -6.97 6.94 -8.26
N ILE A 24 -5.70 7.28 -8.10
CA ILE A 24 -5.27 8.59 -7.57
C ILE A 24 -5.64 9.72 -8.53
N ALA A 25 -5.40 9.54 -9.83
CA ALA A 25 -5.70 10.54 -10.85
C ALA A 25 -7.20 10.85 -10.98
N ASN A 26 -8.07 9.90 -10.61
CA ASN A 26 -9.52 10.08 -10.63
C ASN A 26 -10.11 10.43 -9.25
N ASN A 27 -9.28 10.55 -8.20
CA ASN A 27 -9.76 10.88 -6.86
C ASN A 27 -10.05 12.39 -6.76
N PRO A 28 -11.30 12.82 -6.49
CA PRO A 28 -11.64 14.25 -6.46
C PRO A 28 -10.87 15.05 -5.42
N ALA A 29 -10.52 14.45 -4.27
CA ALA A 29 -9.72 15.13 -3.25
C ALA A 29 -8.29 15.40 -3.74
N PHE A 30 -7.72 14.47 -4.52
CA PHE A 30 -6.41 14.65 -5.14
C PHE A 30 -6.47 15.65 -6.32
N VAL A 31 -7.47 15.54 -7.18
CA VAL A 31 -7.66 16.42 -8.35
C VAL A 31 -7.92 17.87 -7.92
N ASN A 32 -8.66 18.10 -6.84
CA ASN A 32 -8.96 19.46 -6.36
C ASN A 32 -7.90 20.01 -5.39
N ALA A 33 -6.93 19.20 -4.97
CA ALA A 33 -5.85 19.66 -4.10
C ALA A 33 -4.91 20.64 -4.81
N SER A 34 -4.37 21.61 -4.06
CA SER A 34 -3.33 22.51 -4.54
C SER A 34 -2.05 21.74 -4.88
N PRO A 35 -1.17 22.27 -5.75
CA PRO A 35 0.12 21.64 -6.04
C PRO A 35 0.94 21.32 -4.79
N HIS A 36 0.95 22.23 -3.80
CA HIS A 36 1.61 22.02 -2.51
C HIS A 36 1.00 20.84 -1.73
N ALA A 37 -0.33 20.80 -1.61
CA ALA A 37 -1.01 19.72 -0.89
C ALA A 37 -0.80 18.35 -1.57
N ARG A 38 -0.70 18.31 -2.91
CA ARG A 38 -0.36 17.08 -3.64
C ARG A 38 1.08 16.63 -3.37
N GLN A 39 2.01 17.58 -3.28
CA GLN A 39 3.40 17.29 -2.95
C GLN A 39 3.52 16.74 -1.52
N GLU A 40 2.89 17.39 -0.54
CA GLU A 40 2.88 16.92 0.84
C GLU A 40 2.30 15.51 0.96
N LEU A 41 1.19 15.24 0.26
CA LEU A 41 0.59 13.91 0.25
C LEU A 41 1.54 12.87 -0.35
N TYR A 42 2.21 13.19 -1.46
CA TYR A 42 3.19 12.31 -2.07
C TYR A 42 4.35 12.00 -1.12
N GLU A 43 4.90 13.03 -0.46
CA GLU A 43 6.00 12.89 0.50
C GLU A 43 5.59 12.00 1.68
N GLN A 44 4.38 12.21 2.24
CA GLN A 44 3.83 11.38 3.31
C GLN A 44 3.69 9.91 2.88
N MET A 45 3.17 9.66 1.67
CA MET A 45 3.05 8.29 1.15
C MET A 45 4.41 7.64 0.90
N ALA A 46 5.40 8.40 0.43
CA ALA A 46 6.76 7.91 0.23
C ALA A 46 7.44 7.55 1.57
N ILE A 47 7.32 8.41 2.59
CA ILE A 47 7.85 8.16 3.93
C ILE A 47 7.21 6.90 4.53
N LEU A 48 5.88 6.80 4.46
CA LEU A 48 5.15 5.63 4.95
C LEU A 48 5.59 4.36 4.21
N GLY A 49 5.64 4.39 2.88
CA GLY A 49 6.08 3.25 2.06
C GLY A 49 7.49 2.79 2.42
N MET A 50 8.42 3.73 2.58
CA MET A 50 9.81 3.44 2.97
C MET A 50 9.86 2.81 4.37
N PHE A 51 9.16 3.38 5.35
CA PHE A 51 9.08 2.85 6.71
C PHE A 51 8.53 1.41 6.75
N MET A 52 7.46 1.15 6.00
CA MET A 52 6.86 -0.19 5.94
C MET A 52 7.82 -1.19 5.27
N ALA A 53 8.50 -0.79 4.18
CA ALA A 53 9.44 -1.64 3.47
C ALA A 53 10.67 -1.98 4.33
N THR A 54 11.30 -0.99 4.97
CA THR A 54 12.47 -1.21 5.84
C THR A 54 12.11 -2.05 7.07
N THR A 55 10.94 -1.82 7.66
CA THR A 55 10.45 -2.63 8.78
C THR A 55 10.21 -4.07 8.34
N GLN A 56 9.64 -4.30 7.15
CA GLN A 56 9.46 -5.65 6.61
C GLN A 56 10.82 -6.33 6.35
N MET A 57 11.82 -5.61 5.86
CA MET A 57 13.20 -6.13 5.70
C MET A 57 13.81 -6.52 7.05
N ALA A 58 13.73 -5.64 8.05
CA ALA A 58 14.23 -5.92 9.40
C ALA A 58 13.53 -7.13 10.04
N LEU A 59 12.22 -7.30 9.83
CA LEU A 59 11.46 -8.45 10.31
C LEU A 59 11.84 -9.77 9.62
N LYS A 60 12.31 -9.73 8.37
CA LYS A 60 12.83 -10.92 7.67
C LYS A 60 14.17 -11.37 8.28
N GLU A 61 15.03 -10.42 8.65
CA GLU A 61 16.32 -10.71 9.29
C GLU A 61 16.14 -11.16 10.74
N LYS A 62 15.29 -10.46 11.50
CA LYS A 62 15.01 -10.75 12.91
C LYS A 62 13.50 -10.75 13.17
N PRO A 63 12.87 -11.93 13.15
CA PRO A 63 11.43 -12.04 13.38
C PRO A 63 11.02 -11.46 14.74
N ASN A 64 10.05 -10.56 14.72
CA ASN A 64 9.36 -10.06 15.91
C ASN A 64 7.84 -10.15 15.69
N PRO A 65 7.13 -11.07 16.37
CA PRO A 65 5.70 -11.29 16.17
C PRO A 65 4.82 -10.07 16.48
N GLU A 66 5.19 -9.28 17.49
CA GLU A 66 4.43 -8.10 17.90
C GLU A 66 4.53 -7.00 16.83
N VAL A 67 5.75 -6.69 16.40
CA VAL A 67 5.99 -5.70 15.34
C VAL A 67 5.36 -6.16 14.02
N ALA A 68 5.43 -7.44 13.69
CA ALA A 68 4.76 -8.00 12.52
C ALA A 68 3.22 -7.87 12.61
N SER A 69 2.63 -8.07 13.78
CA SER A 69 1.20 -7.89 14.00
C SER A 69 0.78 -6.43 13.81
N ASN A 70 1.52 -5.50 14.41
CA ASN A 70 1.27 -4.06 14.28
C ASN A 70 1.39 -3.61 12.81
N MET A 71 2.41 -4.09 12.10
CA MET A 71 2.58 -3.84 10.68
C MET A 71 1.41 -4.35 9.83
N ARG A 72 0.89 -5.54 10.13
CA ARG A 72 -0.29 -6.08 9.44
C ARG A 72 -1.54 -5.24 9.72
N GLN A 73 -1.77 -4.85 10.97
CA GLN A 73 -2.93 -4.01 11.33
C GLN A 73 -2.87 -2.63 10.67
N ALA A 74 -1.69 -2.00 10.65
CA ALA A 74 -1.48 -0.73 9.95
C ALA A 74 -1.75 -0.89 8.44
N ALA A 75 -1.17 -1.92 7.81
CA ALA A 75 -1.38 -2.21 6.39
C ALA A 75 -2.87 -2.45 6.07
N LYS A 76 -3.59 -3.19 6.94
CA LYS A 76 -5.04 -3.41 6.82
C LYS A 76 -5.79 -2.09 6.82
N GLY A 77 -5.57 -1.24 7.83
CA GLY A 77 -6.24 0.04 7.97
C GLY A 77 -6.01 0.96 6.76
N TYR A 78 -4.78 1.01 6.23
CA TYR A 78 -4.50 1.80 5.02
C TYR A 78 -5.19 1.26 3.78
N LEU A 79 -5.23 -0.06 3.59
CA LEU A 79 -5.93 -0.69 2.47
C LEU A 79 -7.44 -0.41 2.51
N GLU A 80 -8.07 -0.59 3.67
CA GLU A 80 -9.50 -0.35 3.84
C GLU A 80 -9.85 1.13 3.70
N LEU A 81 -9.02 2.02 4.25
CA LEU A 81 -9.19 3.46 4.12
C LEU A 81 -9.15 3.92 2.66
N PHE A 82 -8.17 3.39 1.90
CA PHE A 82 -7.92 3.78 0.52
C PHE A 82 -8.90 3.16 -0.47
N LEU A 83 -9.20 1.86 -0.30
CA LEU A 83 -10.01 1.09 -1.25
C LEU A 83 -11.50 1.06 -0.90
N LYS A 84 -11.87 1.51 0.31
CA LYS A 84 -13.24 1.44 0.85
C LYS A 84 -13.84 0.03 0.75
N ALA A 85 -12.97 -0.97 0.86
CA ALA A 85 -13.29 -2.38 0.76
C ALA A 85 -12.56 -3.13 1.88
N ASP A 86 -13.12 -4.27 2.29
CA ASP A 86 -12.51 -5.16 3.27
C ASP A 86 -11.16 -5.68 2.73
N ALA A 87 -10.08 -5.44 3.46
CA ALA A 87 -8.74 -5.87 3.07
C ALA A 87 -8.61 -7.39 2.93
N ASP A 88 -9.44 -8.17 3.63
CA ASP A 88 -9.45 -9.62 3.53
C ASP A 88 -10.04 -10.13 2.21
N LYS A 89 -10.81 -9.28 1.52
CA LYS A 89 -11.36 -9.56 0.18
C LYS A 89 -10.49 -9.02 -0.95
N ILE A 90 -9.39 -8.36 -0.60
CA ILE A 90 -8.47 -7.78 -1.56
C ILE A 90 -7.33 -8.76 -1.82
N ASP A 91 -7.15 -9.09 -3.09
CA ASP A 91 -5.99 -9.83 -3.57
C ASP A 91 -5.24 -9.05 -4.62
N ILE A 92 -3.92 -9.25 -4.63
CA ILE A 92 -3.04 -8.66 -5.63
C ILE A 92 -2.51 -9.81 -6.46
N THR A 93 -2.86 -9.80 -7.75
CA THR A 93 -2.56 -10.85 -8.73
C THR A 93 -1.66 -10.29 -9.83
N SER A 94 -1.35 -11.09 -10.85
CA SER A 94 -0.66 -10.61 -12.05
C SER A 94 -1.45 -9.56 -12.84
N GLN A 95 -2.76 -9.45 -12.61
CA GLN A 95 -3.60 -8.41 -13.20
C GLN A 95 -3.69 -7.14 -12.32
N GLY A 96 -2.96 -7.08 -11.21
CA GLY A 96 -3.07 -6.00 -10.22
C GLY A 96 -4.05 -6.35 -9.10
N LEU A 97 -4.69 -5.32 -8.56
CA LEU A 97 -5.60 -5.40 -7.41
C LEU A 97 -7.00 -5.86 -7.85
N VAL A 98 -7.49 -6.91 -7.21
CA VAL A 98 -8.82 -7.50 -7.43
C VAL A 98 -9.57 -7.63 -6.10
N ILE A 99 -10.87 -7.35 -6.14
CA ILE A 99 -11.79 -7.56 -5.02
C ILE A 99 -12.55 -8.86 -5.28
N ARG A 100 -12.57 -9.76 -4.30
CA ARG A 100 -13.31 -11.01 -4.33
C ARG A 100 -14.72 -10.88 -3.74
#